data_AF-A0A8B7E533-F1
#
_entry.id   AF-A0A8B7E533-F1
#
_cell.length_a   1.000
_cell.length_b   1.000
_cell.length_c   1.000
_cell.angle_alpha   90.00
_cell.angle_beta   90.00
_cell.angle_gamma   90.00
#
_symmetry.space_group_name_H-M   'P 1'
#
loop_
_entity.id
_entity.type
_entity.pdbx_description
1 polymer ?
#
loop_
_entity_poly.entity_id
_entity_poly.type
_entity_poly.pdbx_seq_one_letter_code
_entity_poly.pdbx_strand_id
1 'polypeptide(L)'
;MTVKNINQIETEFIYKNKLNYDLRANLVKLHVGTIEWFDTDSKVTFYTELPNLKILCCLFNFLKPFITENENSVLSYFEEFSLTLMRLRLNLSIRGLAYRFETSKSTSSKVFLRWIDIMYFRMKHLIKWPARNELIETMPLCFRKYFETKVAVIIDCFEIFINKPSNLCARAATWSQYKHHNTVKFLIGVSPQGVITFVSKAWGGRVSDKYLTEHCSILKNILPGNVI
;
A
#
# COMPACT_ATOMS: atom_id res chain seq x y z
N MET A 1 -58.51 -12.69 -21.30
CA MET A 1 -57.77 -11.74 -20.43
C MET A 1 -58.30 -10.35 -20.74
N THR A 2 -58.91 -9.64 -19.79
CA THR A 2 -59.51 -8.31 -20.02
C THR A 2 -58.42 -7.25 -20.13
N VAL A 3 -58.66 -6.16 -20.88
CA VAL A 3 -57.71 -5.03 -21.04
C VAL A 3 -57.22 -4.49 -19.69
N LYS A 4 -58.10 -4.52 -18.67
CA LYS A 4 -57.78 -4.13 -17.29
C LYS A 4 -56.71 -5.03 -16.63
N ASN A 5 -56.72 -6.33 -16.93
CA ASN A 5 -55.71 -7.28 -16.43
C ASN A 5 -54.37 -7.10 -17.16
N ILE A 6 -54.38 -6.74 -18.45
CA ILE A 6 -53.15 -6.47 -19.22
C ILE A 6 -52.44 -5.23 -18.67
N ASN A 7 -53.16 -4.12 -18.48
CA ASN A 7 -52.58 -2.89 -17.93
C ASN A 7 -52.02 -3.09 -16.51
N GLN A 8 -52.66 -3.93 -15.70
CA GLN A 8 -52.18 -4.25 -14.35
C GLN A 8 -50.87 -5.05 -14.40
N ILE A 9 -50.76 -6.03 -15.30
CA ILE A 9 -49.54 -6.82 -15.52
C ILE A 9 -48.41 -5.92 -16.05
N GLU A 10 -48.69 -5.02 -16.99
CA GLU A 10 -47.69 -4.06 -17.50
C GLU A 10 -47.17 -3.13 -16.41
N THR A 11 -48.05 -2.62 -15.56
CA THR A 11 -47.67 -1.77 -14.42
C THR A 11 -46.80 -2.52 -13.43
N GLU A 12 -47.15 -3.78 -13.12
CA GLU A 12 -46.37 -4.63 -12.21
C GLU A 12 -45.00 -5.01 -12.80
N PHE A 13 -44.94 -5.25 -14.12
CA PHE A 13 -43.68 -5.52 -14.83
C PHE A 13 -42.74 -4.31 -14.81
N ILE A 14 -43.25 -3.11 -15.09
CA ILE A 14 -42.48 -1.86 -15.02
C ILE A 14 -41.94 -1.64 -13.60
N TYR A 15 -42.79 -1.84 -12.59
CA TYR A 15 -42.40 -1.71 -11.18
C TYR A 15 -41.30 -2.70 -10.80
N LYS A 16 -41.46 -3.98 -11.13
CA LYS A 16 -40.45 -5.02 -10.83
C LYS A 16 -39.13 -4.76 -11.54
N ASN A 17 -39.14 -4.28 -12.78
CA ASN A 17 -37.92 -3.93 -13.50
C ASN A 17 -37.18 -2.75 -12.85
N LYS A 18 -37.92 -1.71 -12.45
CA LYS A 18 -37.34 -0.59 -11.71
C LYS A 18 -36.72 -1.04 -10.40
N LEU A 19 -37.46 -1.85 -9.62
CA LEU A 19 -36.96 -2.41 -8.37
C LEU A 19 -35.72 -3.28 -8.58
N ASN A 20 -35.69 -4.12 -9.63
CA ASN A 20 -34.54 -4.96 -9.94
C ASN A 20 -33.31 -4.11 -10.29
N TYR A 21 -33.48 -3.05 -11.07
CA TYR A 21 -32.43 -2.09 -11.38
C TYR A 21 -31.87 -1.43 -10.11
N ASP A 22 -32.75 -0.91 -9.25
CA ASP A 22 -32.37 -0.25 -8.00
C ASP A 22 -31.64 -1.22 -7.05
N LEU A 23 -32.11 -2.46 -6.94
CA LEU A 23 -31.47 -3.50 -6.13
C LEU A 23 -30.08 -3.85 -6.67
N ARG A 24 -29.91 -3.99 -7.98
CA ARG A 24 -28.59 -4.24 -8.59
C ARG A 24 -27.62 -3.09 -8.32
N ALA A 25 -28.08 -1.84 -8.46
CA ALA A 25 -27.26 -0.66 -8.16
C ALA A 25 -26.84 -0.62 -6.68
N ASN A 26 -27.74 -0.99 -5.76
CA ASN A 26 -27.42 -1.08 -4.34
C ASN A 26 -26.47 -2.24 -4.00
N LEU A 27 -26.58 -3.38 -4.68
CA LEU A 27 -25.67 -4.51 -4.51
C LEU A 27 -24.23 -4.14 -4.87
N VAL A 28 -24.00 -3.38 -5.95
CA VAL A 28 -22.65 -2.93 -6.33
C VAL A 28 -22.02 -2.05 -5.24
N LYS A 29 -22.80 -1.18 -4.60
CA LYS A 29 -22.35 -0.35 -3.47
C LYS A 29 -22.04 -1.16 -2.21
N LEU A 30 -22.63 -2.34 -2.06
CA LEU A 30 -22.39 -3.25 -0.95
C LEU A 30 -21.15 -4.13 -1.19
N HIS A 31 -20.78 -4.37 -2.45
CA HIS A 31 -19.64 -5.20 -2.78
C HIS A 31 -18.33 -4.50 -2.42
N VAL A 32 -17.58 -5.09 -1.50
CA VAL A 32 -16.35 -4.48 -0.96
C VAL A 32 -15.29 -4.29 -2.04
N GLY A 33 -14.69 -3.10 -2.05
CA GLY A 33 -13.53 -2.81 -2.89
C GLY A 33 -13.87 -2.43 -4.32
N THR A 34 -15.15 -2.28 -4.68
CA THR A 34 -15.58 -1.58 -5.90
C THR A 34 -15.36 -0.07 -5.77
N ILE A 35 -15.42 0.66 -6.88
CA ILE A 35 -15.30 2.13 -6.87
C ILE A 35 -16.47 2.72 -6.09
N GLU A 36 -17.68 2.21 -6.31
CA GLU A 36 -18.92 2.65 -5.69
C GLU A 36 -18.96 2.36 -4.19
N TRP A 37 -18.21 1.35 -3.73
CA TRP A 37 -18.06 1.08 -2.30
C TRP A 37 -17.27 2.16 -1.58
N PHE A 38 -16.36 2.87 -2.27
CA PHE A 38 -15.68 4.05 -1.73
C PHE A 38 -16.55 5.31 -1.87
N ASP A 39 -17.68 5.31 -1.19
CA ASP A 39 -18.70 6.37 -1.21
C ASP A 39 -18.29 7.68 -0.52
N THR A 40 -17.24 7.66 0.30
CA THR A 40 -16.75 8.83 1.04
C THR A 40 -15.23 8.87 1.11
N ASP A 41 -14.65 10.08 1.10
CA ASP A 41 -13.20 10.27 1.24
C ASP A 41 -12.66 9.77 2.59
N SER A 42 -13.49 9.83 3.65
CA SER A 42 -13.17 9.24 4.95
C SER A 42 -12.97 7.73 4.85
N LYS A 43 -13.85 7.03 4.12
CA LYS A 43 -13.73 5.60 3.87
C LYS A 43 -12.51 5.27 3.01
N VAL A 44 -12.23 6.07 1.98
CA VAL A 44 -10.99 5.94 1.19
C VAL A 44 -9.76 6.04 2.07
N THR A 45 -9.67 7.09 2.89
CA THR A 45 -8.54 7.34 3.79
C THR A 45 -8.37 6.20 4.78
N PHE A 46 -9.44 5.75 5.43
CA PHE A 46 -9.39 4.67 6.39
C PHE A 46 -8.81 3.37 5.79
N TYR A 47 -9.28 2.97 4.61
CA TYR A 47 -8.91 1.69 4.01
C TYR A 47 -7.62 1.74 3.17
N THR A 48 -7.18 2.92 2.71
CA THR A 48 -6.08 3.01 1.73
C THR A 48 -4.98 4.00 2.10
N GLU A 49 -5.20 4.85 3.10
CA GLU A 49 -4.40 6.05 3.44
C GLU A 49 -4.34 7.12 2.35
N LEU A 50 -5.00 6.91 1.21
CA LEU A 50 -5.07 7.92 0.18
C LEU A 50 -6.13 8.97 0.56
N PRO A 51 -5.89 10.25 0.25
CA PRO A 51 -6.68 11.35 0.81
C PRO A 51 -8.11 11.40 0.30
N ASN A 52 -8.39 10.86 -0.89
CA ASN A 52 -9.71 10.88 -1.53
C ASN A 52 -9.78 9.92 -2.71
N LEU A 53 -11.01 9.72 -3.21
CA LEU A 53 -11.28 8.82 -4.34
C LEU A 53 -10.52 9.22 -5.62
N LYS A 54 -10.29 10.51 -5.86
CA LYS A 54 -9.58 10.97 -7.07
C LYS A 54 -8.13 10.50 -7.08
N ILE A 55 -7.42 10.58 -5.95
CA ILE A 55 -6.05 10.08 -5.83
C ILE A 55 -6.01 8.55 -5.93
N LEU A 56 -6.98 7.85 -5.33
CA LEU A 56 -7.11 6.40 -5.45
C LEU A 56 -7.26 5.97 -6.93
N CYS A 57 -8.17 6.60 -7.66
CA CYS A 57 -8.39 6.34 -9.09
C CYS A 57 -7.17 6.72 -9.95
N CYS A 58 -6.48 7.82 -9.62
CA CYS A 58 -5.26 8.21 -10.32
C CYS A 58 -4.17 7.15 -10.18
N LEU A 59 -3.92 6.67 -8.95
CA LEU A 59 -2.95 5.60 -8.70
C LEU A 59 -3.36 4.29 -9.39
N PHE A 60 -4.63 3.93 -9.33
CA PHE A 60 -5.15 2.76 -10.04
C PHE A 60 -4.88 2.85 -11.55
N ASN A 61 -5.23 3.97 -12.19
CA ASN A 61 -5.04 4.17 -13.62
C ASN A 61 -3.56 4.20 -14.02
N PHE A 62 -2.68 4.66 -13.13
CA PHE A 62 -1.23 4.58 -13.34
C PHE A 62 -0.72 3.13 -13.33
N LEU A 63 -1.26 2.26 -12.47
CA LEU A 63 -0.80 0.88 -12.31
C LEU A 63 -1.50 -0.11 -13.24
N LYS A 64 -2.76 0.14 -13.60
CA LYS A 64 -3.63 -0.74 -14.39
C LYS A 64 -2.98 -1.26 -15.69
N PRO A 65 -2.27 -0.43 -16.50
CA PRO A 65 -1.66 -0.89 -17.74
C PRO A 65 -0.59 -1.99 -17.58
N PHE A 66 -0.08 -2.19 -16.35
CA PHE A 66 0.99 -3.16 -16.06
C PHE A 66 0.47 -4.49 -15.50
N ILE A 67 -0.85 -4.65 -15.39
CA ILE A 67 -1.46 -5.88 -14.93
C ILE A 67 -1.52 -6.88 -16.08
N THR A 68 -1.00 -8.08 -15.86
CA THR A 68 -1.22 -9.20 -16.81
C THR A 68 -2.66 -9.64 -16.73
N GLU A 69 -3.33 -9.68 -17.89
CA GLU A 69 -4.72 -10.12 -17.96
C GLU A 69 -4.85 -11.56 -17.46
N ASN A 70 -5.83 -11.76 -16.58
CA ASN A 70 -6.21 -13.08 -16.11
C ASN A 70 -7.71 -13.22 -16.32
N GLU A 71 -8.08 -13.79 -17.45
CA GLU A 71 -9.48 -14.03 -17.84
C GLU A 71 -10.25 -14.90 -16.82
N ASN A 72 -9.54 -15.62 -15.96
CA ASN A 72 -10.12 -16.46 -14.91
C ASN A 72 -10.23 -15.74 -13.54
N SER A 73 -9.94 -14.44 -13.45
CA SER A 73 -10.08 -13.72 -12.18
C SER A 73 -11.54 -13.46 -11.86
N VAL A 74 -11.97 -13.85 -10.66
CA VAL A 74 -13.30 -13.57 -10.13
C VAL A 74 -13.44 -12.11 -9.69
N LEU A 75 -12.31 -11.44 -9.43
CA LEU A 75 -12.25 -10.05 -9.00
C LEU A 75 -11.90 -9.14 -10.18
N SER A 76 -12.56 -8.00 -10.25
CA SER A 76 -12.12 -6.89 -11.09
C SER A 76 -10.75 -6.37 -10.62
N TYR A 77 -9.99 -5.76 -11.53
CA TYR A 77 -8.70 -5.17 -11.17
C TYR A 77 -8.80 -4.10 -10.08
N PHE A 78 -9.92 -3.38 -9.99
CA PHE A 78 -10.10 -2.37 -8.94
C PHE A 78 -10.34 -3.01 -7.57
N GLU A 79 -11.08 -4.13 -7.50
CA GLU A 79 -11.25 -4.89 -6.27
C GLU A 79 -9.93 -5.50 -5.80
N GLU A 80 -9.14 -6.05 -6.73
CA GLU A 80 -7.81 -6.58 -6.43
C GLU A 80 -6.84 -5.52 -5.90
N PHE A 81 -6.85 -4.34 -6.52
CA PHE A 81 -6.09 -3.17 -6.08
C PHE A 81 -6.51 -2.75 -4.67
N SER A 82 -7.82 -2.65 -4.44
CA SER A 82 -8.41 -2.28 -3.15
C SER A 82 -8.03 -3.28 -2.06
N LEU A 83 -8.12 -4.58 -2.35
CA LEU A 83 -7.68 -5.66 -1.46
C LEU A 83 -6.23 -5.46 -1.02
N THR A 84 -5.36 -5.10 -1.97
CA THR A 84 -3.93 -4.87 -1.72
C THR A 84 -3.71 -3.66 -0.82
N LEU A 85 -4.35 -2.53 -1.12
CA LEU A 85 -4.23 -1.32 -0.30
C LEU A 85 -4.79 -1.50 1.12
N MET A 86 -5.94 -2.17 1.26
CA MET A 86 -6.52 -2.51 2.56
C MET A 86 -5.58 -3.36 3.41
N ARG A 87 -4.86 -4.30 2.78
CA ARG A 87 -3.85 -5.09 3.47
C ARG A 87 -2.67 -4.24 3.92
N LEU A 88 -2.14 -3.39 3.05
CA LEU A 88 -1.00 -2.53 3.35
C LEU A 88 -1.31 -1.55 4.47
N ARG A 89 -2.51 -0.95 4.45
CA ARG A 89 -2.93 0.03 5.45
C ARG A 89 -3.29 -0.59 6.79
N LEU A 90 -4.18 -1.58 6.79
CA LEU A 90 -4.81 -2.10 8.01
C LEU A 90 -4.15 -3.39 8.53
N ASN A 91 -3.10 -3.88 7.85
CA ASN A 91 -2.46 -5.16 8.15
C ASN A 91 -3.45 -6.34 8.24
N LEU A 92 -4.52 -6.30 7.42
CA LEU A 92 -5.55 -7.34 7.42
C LEU A 92 -4.97 -8.69 7.02
N SER A 93 -5.35 -9.75 7.73
CA SER A 93 -4.93 -11.11 7.38
C SER A 93 -5.47 -11.51 6.00
N ILE A 94 -4.68 -12.27 5.23
CA ILE A 94 -5.11 -12.81 3.93
C ILE A 94 -6.43 -13.59 4.06
N ARG A 95 -6.64 -14.30 5.17
CA ARG A 95 -7.89 -15.03 5.44
C ARG A 95 -9.08 -14.07 5.61
N GLY A 96 -8.90 -12.97 6.34
CA GLY A 96 -9.94 -11.97 6.50
C GLY A 96 -10.29 -11.27 5.19
N LEU A 97 -9.30 -11.01 4.34
CA LEU A 97 -9.51 -10.48 2.99
C LEU A 97 -10.24 -11.48 2.09
N ALA A 98 -9.86 -12.76 2.14
CA ALA A 98 -10.53 -13.82 1.39
C ALA A 98 -12.03 -13.88 1.70
N TYR A 99 -12.41 -13.82 2.99
CA TYR A 99 -13.83 -13.76 3.39
C TYR A 99 -14.52 -12.49 2.93
N ARG A 100 -13.85 -11.34 2.99
CA ARG A 100 -14.43 -10.05 2.65
C ARG A 100 -14.67 -9.85 1.15
N PHE A 101 -13.81 -10.43 0.32
CA PHE A 101 -13.87 -10.39 -1.13
C PHE A 101 -14.45 -11.67 -1.74
N GLU A 102 -15.02 -12.56 -0.92
CA GLU A 102 -15.65 -13.82 -1.36
C GLU A 102 -14.72 -14.68 -2.25
N THR A 103 -13.42 -14.70 -1.94
CA THR A 103 -12.41 -15.45 -2.67
C THR A 103 -11.74 -16.52 -1.80
N SER A 104 -11.00 -17.42 -2.43
CA SER A 104 -10.14 -18.36 -1.69
C SER A 104 -8.92 -17.65 -1.10
N LYS A 105 -8.40 -18.15 0.03
CA LYS A 105 -7.13 -17.67 0.62
C LYS A 105 -5.98 -17.65 -0.39
N SER A 106 -5.91 -18.68 -1.24
CA SER A 106 -4.92 -18.76 -2.32
C SER A 106 -5.08 -17.66 -3.36
N THR A 107 -6.31 -17.34 -3.75
CA THR A 107 -6.60 -16.26 -4.70
C THR A 107 -6.18 -14.92 -4.12
N SER A 108 -6.63 -14.57 -2.90
CA SER A 108 -6.27 -13.30 -2.27
C SER A 108 -4.75 -13.16 -2.06
N SER A 109 -4.06 -14.26 -1.73
CA SER A 109 -2.59 -14.28 -1.60
C SER A 109 -1.89 -13.98 -2.92
N LYS A 110 -2.33 -14.62 -4.02
CA LYS A 110 -1.76 -14.41 -5.36
C LYS A 110 -2.01 -12.98 -5.85
N VAL A 111 -3.23 -12.48 -5.64
CA VAL A 111 -3.61 -11.09 -5.96
C VAL A 111 -2.69 -10.11 -5.22
N PHE A 112 -2.56 -10.26 -3.90
CA PHE A 112 -1.71 -9.38 -3.10
C PHE A 112 -0.26 -9.37 -3.60
N LEU A 113 0.35 -10.54 -3.81
CA LEU A 113 1.74 -10.64 -4.26
C LEU A 113 1.93 -10.01 -5.65
N ARG A 114 1.04 -10.31 -6.61
CA ARG A 114 1.09 -9.73 -7.96
C ARG A 114 1.05 -8.20 -7.93
N TRP A 115 0.14 -7.62 -7.15
CA TRP A 115 0.02 -6.16 -7.04
C TRP A 115 1.21 -5.53 -6.33
N ILE A 116 1.77 -6.18 -5.31
CA ILE A 116 2.99 -5.71 -4.64
C ILE A 116 4.17 -5.66 -5.62
N ASP A 117 4.34 -6.68 -6.47
CA ASP A 117 5.40 -6.69 -7.47
C ASP A 117 5.23 -5.56 -8.48
N ILE A 118 4.01 -5.37 -9.01
CA ILE A 118 3.69 -4.27 -9.93
C ILE A 118 3.99 -2.92 -9.27
N MET A 119 3.48 -2.67 -8.07
CA MET A 119 3.74 -1.44 -7.32
C MET A 119 5.24 -1.22 -7.13
N TYR A 120 5.99 -2.23 -6.72
CA TYR A 120 7.44 -2.13 -6.53
C TYR A 120 8.14 -1.71 -7.83
N PHE A 121 7.92 -2.42 -8.94
CA PHE A 121 8.60 -2.10 -10.20
C PHE A 121 8.21 -0.73 -10.75
N ARG A 122 6.94 -0.33 -10.58
CA ARG A 122 6.43 0.94 -11.11
C ARG A 122 6.75 2.13 -10.22
N MET A 123 6.92 1.95 -8.90
CA MET A 123 7.03 3.06 -7.95
C MET A 123 8.40 3.17 -7.26
N LYS A 124 9.30 2.18 -7.38
CA LYS A 124 10.63 2.24 -6.74
C LYS A 124 11.46 3.47 -7.13
N HIS A 125 11.24 4.02 -8.32
CA HIS A 125 11.94 5.20 -8.81
C HIS A 125 11.53 6.51 -8.11
N LEU A 126 10.41 6.49 -7.36
CA LEU A 126 9.96 7.63 -6.56
C LEU A 126 10.84 7.85 -5.32
N ILE A 127 11.52 6.81 -4.85
CA ILE A 127 12.50 6.89 -3.76
C ILE A 127 13.83 7.34 -4.38
N LYS A 128 14.01 8.65 -4.46
CA LYS A 128 15.22 9.27 -5.00
C LYS A 128 15.94 10.08 -3.93
N TRP A 129 17.26 10.09 -4.00
CA TRP A 129 18.05 11.04 -3.26
C TRP A 129 17.92 12.42 -3.92
N PRO A 130 17.37 13.43 -3.23
CA PRO A 130 17.15 14.75 -3.81
C PRO A 130 18.48 15.49 -4.03
N ALA A 131 18.48 16.41 -5.00
CA ALA A 131 19.64 17.27 -5.21
C ALA A 131 19.80 18.22 -4.01
N ARG A 132 21.04 18.66 -3.76
CA ARG A 132 21.34 19.49 -2.59
C ARG A 132 20.54 20.80 -2.58
N ASN A 133 20.38 21.43 -3.74
CA ASN A 133 19.64 22.69 -3.87
C ASN A 133 18.14 22.49 -3.56
N GLU A 134 17.54 21.41 -4.08
CA GLU A 134 16.14 21.04 -3.81
C GLU A 134 15.89 20.85 -2.30
N LEU A 135 16.82 20.18 -1.61
CA LEU A 135 16.76 20.00 -0.15
C LEU A 135 16.78 21.33 0.59
N ILE A 136 17.66 22.24 0.19
CA ILE A 136 17.84 23.54 0.85
C ILE A 136 16.59 24.40 0.66
N GLU A 137 16.12 24.53 -0.58
CA GLU A 137 14.96 25.36 -0.96
C GLU A 137 13.71 24.93 -0.20
N THR A 138 13.50 23.62 -0.05
CA THR A 138 12.31 23.06 0.58
C THR A 138 12.49 22.78 2.07
N MET A 139 13.65 23.06 2.68
CA MET A 139 13.92 22.73 4.09
C MET A 139 12.96 23.43 5.05
N PRO A 140 12.25 22.70 5.93
CA PRO A 140 11.36 23.32 6.91
C PRO A 140 12.09 24.26 7.87
N LEU A 141 11.42 25.34 8.28
CA LEU A 141 11.98 26.37 9.16
C LEU A 141 12.46 25.83 10.51
N CYS A 142 11.78 24.81 11.04
CA CYS A 142 12.19 24.16 12.29
C CYS A 142 13.60 23.55 12.20
N PHE A 143 13.97 22.95 11.06
CA PHE A 143 15.32 22.46 10.83
C PHE A 143 16.29 23.62 10.59
N ARG A 144 15.90 24.63 9.79
CA ARG A 144 16.74 25.80 9.50
C ARG A 144 17.18 26.55 10.74
N LYS A 145 16.28 26.66 11.73
CA LYS A 145 16.56 27.35 12.99
C LYS A 145 17.73 26.73 13.78
N TYR A 146 17.86 25.40 13.78
CA TYR A 146 18.83 24.69 14.63
C TYR A 146 20.04 24.15 13.87
N PHE A 147 19.87 23.85 12.58
CA PHE A 147 20.89 23.16 11.78
C PHE A 147 21.24 23.94 10.51
N GLU A 148 20.77 25.18 10.38
CA GLU A 148 20.86 25.97 9.15
C GLU A 148 20.35 25.13 7.97
N THR A 149 21.05 25.12 6.85
CA THR A 149 20.68 24.32 5.70
C THR A 149 21.33 22.94 5.70
N LYS A 150 22.06 22.53 6.77
CA LYS A 150 23.03 21.43 6.73
C LYS A 150 22.42 20.02 6.79
N VAL A 151 21.15 19.87 7.20
CA VAL A 151 20.51 18.54 7.29
C VAL A 151 20.30 17.95 5.91
N ALA A 152 20.88 16.78 5.67
CA ALA A 152 20.74 16.06 4.40
C ALA A 152 19.65 15.00 4.46
N VAL A 153 19.58 14.27 5.57
CA VAL A 153 18.67 13.14 5.76
C VAL A 153 18.51 12.90 7.27
N ILE A 154 17.39 12.30 7.67
CA ILE A 154 17.15 11.74 8.99
C ILE A 154 17.12 10.23 8.79
N ILE A 155 17.94 9.49 9.52
CA ILE A 155 18.03 8.04 9.38
C ILE A 155 17.41 7.33 10.57
N ASP A 156 16.76 6.20 10.29
CA ASP A 156 16.30 5.29 11.33
C ASP A 156 16.44 3.84 10.88
N CYS A 157 16.84 2.97 11.80
CA CYS A 157 16.86 1.53 11.60
C CYS A 157 15.58 0.94 12.19
N PHE A 158 14.67 0.50 11.32
CA PHE A 158 13.42 -0.10 11.76
C PHE A 158 13.42 -1.61 11.54
N GLU A 159 12.68 -2.32 12.38
CA GLU A 159 12.57 -3.77 12.37
C GLU A 159 11.14 -4.22 12.12
N ILE A 160 10.96 -5.15 11.20
CA ILE A 160 9.68 -5.81 10.89
C ILE A 160 9.71 -7.22 11.46
N PHE A 161 8.68 -7.58 12.24
CA PHE A 161 8.50 -8.94 12.73
C PHE A 161 8.25 -9.92 11.58
N ILE A 162 8.91 -11.07 11.63
CA ILE A 162 8.70 -12.17 10.70
C ILE A 162 8.38 -13.46 11.45
N ASN A 163 7.76 -14.41 10.77
CA ASN A 163 7.61 -15.75 11.30
C ASN A 163 8.99 -16.39 11.51
N LYS A 164 9.10 -17.21 12.56
CA LYS A 164 10.30 -17.98 12.89
C LYS A 164 10.76 -18.81 11.69
N PRO A 165 11.94 -18.56 11.12
CA PRO A 165 12.45 -19.36 10.02
C PRO A 165 12.64 -20.82 10.44
N SER A 166 12.33 -21.75 9.52
CA SER A 166 12.59 -23.19 9.70
C SER A 166 14.08 -23.49 9.69
N ASN A 167 14.82 -22.87 8.76
CA ASN A 167 16.28 -22.95 8.68
C ASN A 167 16.95 -22.30 9.92
N LEU A 168 17.84 -23.04 10.57
CA LEU A 168 18.49 -22.64 11.82
C LEU A 168 19.44 -21.44 11.64
N CYS A 169 20.20 -21.40 10.54
CA CYS A 169 21.10 -20.29 10.23
C CYS A 169 20.31 -19.00 9.97
N ALA A 170 19.24 -19.08 9.17
CA ALA A 170 18.35 -17.95 8.91
C ALA A 170 17.67 -17.47 10.20
N ARG A 171 17.23 -18.39 11.06
CA ARG A 171 16.67 -18.06 12.37
C ARG A 171 17.66 -17.34 13.28
N ALA A 172 18.91 -17.80 13.35
CA ALA A 172 19.95 -17.16 14.14
C ALA A 172 20.33 -15.77 13.59
N ALA A 173 20.37 -15.62 12.27
CA ALA A 173 20.68 -14.36 11.60
C ALA A 173 19.56 -13.31 11.74
N THR A 174 18.30 -13.76 11.81
CA THR A 174 17.13 -12.87 11.95
C THR A 174 16.72 -12.63 13.40
N TRP A 175 17.35 -13.26 14.39
CA TRP A 175 17.00 -13.05 15.79
C TRP A 175 17.45 -11.66 16.26
N SER A 176 16.47 -10.80 16.57
CA SER A 176 16.71 -9.51 17.21
C SER A 176 16.65 -9.67 18.72
N GLN A 177 17.78 -9.41 19.37
CA GLN A 177 17.88 -9.44 20.82
C GLN A 177 17.06 -8.32 21.46
N TYR A 178 16.95 -7.16 20.79
CA TYR A 178 16.17 -6.02 21.25
C TYR A 178 14.66 -6.29 21.24
N LYS A 179 14.15 -6.96 20.20
CA LYS A 179 12.71 -7.27 20.07
C LYS A 179 12.31 -8.63 20.64
N HIS A 180 13.28 -9.43 21.08
CA HIS A 180 13.08 -10.82 21.50
C HIS A 180 12.27 -11.65 20.46
N HIS A 181 12.52 -11.41 19.17
CA HIS A 181 11.80 -12.05 18.07
C HIS A 181 12.65 -12.16 16.80
N ASN A 182 12.22 -12.99 15.85
CA ASN A 182 12.79 -12.97 14.51
C ASN A 182 12.30 -11.73 13.75
N THR A 183 13.22 -10.89 13.31
CA THR A 183 12.92 -9.67 12.57
C THR A 183 13.79 -9.54 11.33
N VAL A 184 13.32 -8.73 10.40
CA VAL A 184 14.11 -8.19 9.30
C VAL A 184 14.29 -6.71 9.55
N LYS A 185 15.51 -6.22 9.37
CA LYS A 185 15.91 -4.84 9.62
C LYS A 185 16.19 -4.11 8.31
N PHE A 186 15.83 -2.83 8.28
CA PHE A 186 16.11 -1.92 7.17
C PHE A 186 16.53 -0.57 7.73
N LEU A 187 17.34 0.16 6.98
CA LEU A 187 17.58 1.57 7.23
C LEU A 187 16.78 2.40 6.24
N ILE A 188 16.02 3.35 6.76
CA ILE A 188 15.30 4.35 5.99
C ILE A 188 16.03 5.68 6.14
N GLY A 189 16.17 6.40 5.03
CA GLY A 189 16.48 7.82 5.02
C GLY A 189 15.24 8.63 4.67
N VAL A 190 14.93 9.61 5.49
CA VAL A 190 13.83 10.56 5.30
C VAL A 190 14.41 11.96 5.14
N SER A 191 13.99 12.70 4.12
CA SER A 191 14.40 14.09 3.99
C SER A 191 13.80 14.95 5.13
N PRO A 192 14.35 16.15 5.41
CA PRO A 192 13.75 17.07 6.39
C PRO A 192 12.29 17.42 6.12
N GLN A 193 11.83 17.28 4.87
CA GLN A 193 10.45 17.51 4.43
C GLN A 193 9.51 16.33 4.73
N GLY A 194 10.03 15.21 5.27
CA GLY A 194 9.23 14.03 5.58
C GLY A 194 9.06 13.05 4.42
N VAL A 195 9.86 13.17 3.36
CA VAL A 195 9.78 12.26 2.19
C VAL A 195 10.82 11.16 2.33
N ILE A 196 10.45 9.91 2.04
CA ILE A 196 11.41 8.80 2.01
C ILE A 196 12.33 8.95 0.80
N THR A 197 13.63 9.08 1.04
CA THR A 197 14.67 9.28 0.01
C THR A 197 15.61 8.10 -0.15
N PHE A 198 15.61 7.19 0.82
CA PHE A 198 16.46 6.02 0.80
C PHE A 198 15.83 4.86 1.57
N VAL A 199 15.96 3.64 1.04
CA VAL A 199 15.62 2.39 1.74
C VAL A 199 16.72 1.37 1.45
N SER A 200 17.33 0.81 2.48
CA SER A 200 18.36 -0.22 2.32
C SER A 200 17.79 -1.54 1.80
N LYS A 201 18.69 -2.44 1.36
CA LYS A 201 18.34 -3.87 1.30
C LYS A 201 17.95 -4.39 2.69
N ALA A 202 17.17 -5.47 2.71
CA ALA A 202 16.81 -6.19 3.93
C ALA A 202 18.05 -6.82 4.59
N TRP A 203 18.16 -6.71 5.90
CA TRP A 203 19.15 -7.42 6.73
C TRP A 203 18.46 -8.25 7.81
N GLY A 204 19.14 -9.26 8.33
CA GLY A 204 18.63 -10.00 9.48
C GLY A 204 18.59 -9.11 10.74
N GLY A 205 17.58 -9.29 11.59
CA GLY A 205 17.40 -8.52 12.83
C GLY A 205 18.59 -8.51 13.79
N ARG A 206 19.51 -9.49 13.69
CA ARG A 206 20.73 -9.56 14.50
C ARG A 206 21.76 -8.48 14.16
N VAL A 207 21.70 -7.91 12.96
CA VAL A 207 22.67 -6.94 12.47
C VAL A 207 22.54 -5.64 13.26
N SER A 208 23.68 -5.08 13.72
CA SER A 208 23.69 -3.82 14.44
C SER A 208 23.42 -2.63 13.51
N ASP A 209 22.82 -1.58 14.05
CA ASP A 209 22.45 -0.39 13.27
C ASP A 209 23.68 0.30 12.69
N LYS A 210 24.79 0.31 13.45
CA LYS A 210 26.10 0.80 13.00
C LYS A 210 26.58 0.02 11.77
N TYR A 211 26.61 -1.31 11.87
CA TYR A 211 27.08 -2.15 10.75
C TYR A 211 26.20 -1.97 9.53
N LEU A 212 24.88 -1.95 9.71
CA LEU A 212 23.95 -1.74 8.61
C LEU A 212 24.18 -0.39 7.93
N THR A 213 24.32 0.69 8.71
CA THR A 213 24.60 2.05 8.20
C THR A 213 25.89 2.10 7.36
N GLU A 214 26.96 1.46 7.83
CA GLU A 214 28.24 1.41 7.12
C GLU A 214 28.17 0.63 5.80
N HIS A 215 27.29 -0.38 5.70
CA HIS A 215 27.26 -1.32 4.57
C HIS A 215 26.07 -1.13 3.61
N CYS A 216 25.07 -0.32 3.96
CA CYS A 216 23.90 -0.11 3.10
C CYS A 216 24.12 0.90 1.97
N SER A 217 25.31 1.50 1.87
CA SER A 217 25.69 2.52 0.88
C SER A 217 25.02 3.90 1.06
N ILE A 218 24.28 4.17 2.13
CA ILE A 218 23.70 5.50 2.37
C ILE A 218 24.77 6.59 2.48
N LEU A 219 25.92 6.27 3.09
CA LEU A 219 27.03 7.20 3.29
C LEU A 219 27.60 7.75 1.98
N LYS A 220 27.39 7.07 0.84
CA LYS A 220 27.81 7.55 -0.49
C LYS A 220 27.05 8.80 -0.94
N ASN A 221 25.89 9.07 -0.36
CA ASN A 221 25.05 10.21 -0.69
C ASN A 221 25.28 11.43 0.23
N ILE A 222 26.14 11.29 1.25
CA ILE A 222 26.40 12.31 2.25
C ILE A 222 27.65 13.09 1.86
N LEU A 223 27.56 14.43 1.91
CA LEU A 223 28.69 15.32 1.64
C LEU A 223 29.32 15.82 2.95
N PRO A 224 30.62 16.17 2.95
CA PRO A 224 31.26 16.82 4.09
C PRO A 224 30.47 18.05 4.57
N GLY A 225 30.29 18.17 5.88
CA GLY A 225 29.51 19.24 6.50
C GLY A 225 27.99 19.03 6.49
N ASN A 226 27.48 17.92 5.95
CA ASN A 226 26.08 17.53 6.13
C ASN A 226 25.84 17.00 7.55
N VAL A 227 24.63 17.26 8.05
CA VAL A 227 24.09 16.67 9.28
C VAL A 227 23.17 15.51 8.90
N ILE A 228 23.30 14.41 9.65
CA ILE A 228 22.49 13.18 9.58
C ILE A 228 21.81 12.98 10.92
#